data_AF-A0A1T4WUB5-F1
#
_entry.id   AF-A0A1T4WUB5-F1
#
_cell.length_a   1.000
_cell.length_b   1.000
_cell.length_c   1.000
_cell.angle_alpha   90.00
_cell.angle_beta   90.00
_cell.angle_gamma   90.00
#
_symmetry.space_group_name_H-M   'P 1'
#
loop_
_entity.id
_entity.type
_entity.pdbx_description
1 polymer ?
#
loop_
_entity_poly.entity_id
_entity_poly.type
_entity_poly.pdbx_seq_one_letter_code
_entity_poly.pdbx_strand_id
1 'polypeptide(L)'
;MKLEHLERAFEAIGARFQVEVHPGALRWDGTKISSGYSLNIGHDRHGQYFTVSGDEESLATAEFLLLNQKKHDRHLLLLAKSEGGKRKDRFLCGHDEREWFIAAVPGSASTVMQAKEALKPATVRQAQARKGLNARQANTRHNVAFRRQGEWFFVPLDKPLAVDPKLILRHEPISRSGGGKPHLVEQLYRTGGEVVYVHQNYPRGLTPKQYEEVLLRRPTAKRWSWRQMHRNPGVYARGSVRHPDHETIVLHDWCRVLMNEEHLSPSRSNLAFLD
;
A
#
# COMPACT_ATOMS: atom_id res chain seq x y z
N MET A 1 -22.23 -19.77 -11.10
CA MET A 1 -21.30 -19.84 -9.94
C MET A 1 -21.22 -18.47 -9.26
N LYS A 2 -21.09 -18.41 -7.92
CA LYS A 2 -21.31 -17.21 -7.07
C LYS A 2 -20.43 -15.98 -7.35
N LEU A 3 -19.48 -16.07 -8.29
CA LEU A 3 -18.48 -15.04 -8.61
C LEU A 3 -18.37 -14.69 -10.11
N GLU A 4 -19.19 -15.26 -11.00
CA GLU A 4 -19.17 -14.96 -12.45
C GLU A 4 -19.43 -13.48 -12.76
N HIS A 5 -20.18 -12.78 -11.89
CA HIS A 5 -20.40 -11.34 -12.04
C HIS A 5 -19.11 -10.54 -11.83
N LEU A 6 -18.13 -11.05 -11.09
CA LEU A 6 -16.82 -10.42 -10.93
C LEU A 6 -15.99 -10.53 -12.21
N GLU A 7 -15.98 -11.70 -12.86
CA GLU A 7 -15.27 -11.88 -14.14
C GLU A 7 -15.70 -10.82 -15.15
N ARG A 8 -17.02 -10.63 -15.34
CA ARG A 8 -17.58 -9.60 -16.21
C ARG A 8 -17.20 -8.18 -15.77
N ALA A 9 -17.13 -7.93 -14.46
CA ALA A 9 -16.74 -6.62 -13.94
C ALA A 9 -15.28 -6.29 -14.24
N PHE A 10 -14.37 -7.25 -14.05
CA PHE A 10 -12.95 -7.08 -14.38
C PHE A 10 -12.72 -7.00 -15.89
N GLU A 11 -13.39 -7.84 -16.68
CA GLU A 11 -13.34 -7.79 -18.15
C GLU A 11 -13.77 -6.41 -18.67
N ALA A 12 -14.79 -5.81 -18.06
CA ALA A 12 -15.29 -4.49 -18.44
C ALA A 12 -14.32 -3.32 -18.12
N ILE A 13 -13.29 -3.51 -17.28
CA ILE A 13 -12.15 -2.57 -17.15
C ILE A 13 -10.93 -3.00 -18.00
N GLY A 14 -11.08 -4.06 -18.80
CA GLY A 14 -10.03 -4.64 -19.63
C GLY A 14 -9.03 -5.47 -18.83
N ALA A 15 -9.44 -6.07 -17.71
CA ALA A 15 -8.62 -6.93 -16.86
C ALA A 15 -9.07 -8.40 -16.96
N ARG A 16 -8.13 -9.31 -16.74
CA ARG A 16 -8.40 -10.74 -16.55
C ARG A 16 -8.65 -11.02 -15.08
N PHE A 17 -9.53 -11.97 -14.78
CA PHE A 17 -9.85 -12.40 -13.42
C PHE A 17 -9.94 -13.91 -13.32
N GLN A 18 -9.45 -14.50 -12.23
CA GLN A 18 -9.54 -15.93 -11.94
C GLN A 18 -9.94 -16.17 -10.49
N VAL A 19 -10.64 -17.28 -10.26
CA VAL A 19 -10.93 -17.78 -8.92
C VAL A 19 -10.08 -19.00 -8.67
N GLU A 20 -9.29 -18.99 -7.60
CA GLU A 20 -8.38 -20.07 -7.23
C GLU A 20 -8.85 -20.74 -5.94
N VAL A 21 -9.36 -21.97 -6.05
CA VAL A 21 -9.78 -22.75 -4.89
C VAL A 21 -8.62 -23.62 -4.43
N HIS A 22 -8.25 -23.51 -3.16
CA HIS A 22 -7.21 -24.35 -2.57
C HIS A 22 -7.78 -25.28 -1.51
N PRO A 23 -7.17 -26.45 -1.25
CA PRO A 23 -7.55 -27.29 -0.13
C PRO A 23 -7.38 -26.51 1.18
N GLY A 24 -8.38 -26.56 2.06
CA GLY A 24 -8.27 -25.95 3.38
C GLY A 24 -7.10 -26.53 4.16
N ALA A 25 -6.27 -25.68 4.77
CA ALA A 25 -5.15 -26.13 5.57
C ALA A 25 -5.67 -26.86 6.82
N LEU A 26 -5.07 -28.01 7.15
CA LEU A 26 -5.39 -28.78 8.36
C LEU A 26 -4.35 -28.49 9.44
N ARG A 27 -4.80 -28.34 10.69
CA ARG A 27 -3.91 -28.41 11.86
C ARG A 27 -3.46 -29.85 12.09
N TRP A 28 -2.40 -30.01 12.88
CA TRP A 28 -1.92 -31.31 13.36
C TRP A 28 -3.00 -32.15 14.05
N ASP A 29 -3.99 -31.49 14.67
CA ASP A 29 -5.14 -32.14 15.33
C ASP A 29 -6.32 -32.47 14.37
N GLY A 30 -6.14 -32.27 13.06
CA GLY A 30 -7.17 -32.53 12.05
C GLY A 30 -8.23 -31.43 11.92
N THR A 31 -8.15 -30.33 12.67
CA THR A 31 -9.09 -29.21 12.52
C THR A 31 -8.75 -28.38 11.28
N LYS A 32 -9.77 -28.03 10.48
CA LYS A 32 -9.61 -27.13 9.33
C LYS A 32 -9.30 -25.71 9.81
N ILE A 33 -8.23 -25.13 9.29
CA ILE A 33 -7.91 -23.71 9.40
C ILE A 33 -8.62 -23.03 8.24
N SER A 34 -9.70 -22.30 8.53
CA SER A 34 -10.24 -21.32 7.57
C SER A 34 -9.19 -20.24 7.34
N SER A 35 -8.56 -20.21 6.16
CA SER A 35 -7.60 -19.18 5.80
C SER A 35 -8.27 -17.87 5.38
N GLY A 36 -9.60 -17.85 5.28
CA GLY A 36 -10.34 -16.74 4.69
C GLY A 36 -10.14 -16.69 3.17
N TYR A 37 -10.42 -15.53 2.59
CA TYR A 37 -10.15 -15.26 1.18
C TYR A 37 -8.97 -14.30 1.03
N SER A 38 -8.30 -14.35 -0.11
CA SER A 38 -7.26 -13.41 -0.50
C SER A 38 -7.54 -12.82 -1.87
N LEU A 39 -7.18 -11.55 -2.06
CA LEU A 39 -7.13 -10.87 -3.35
C LEU A 39 -5.68 -10.64 -3.75
N ASN A 40 -5.34 -10.97 -4.99
CA ASN A 40 -3.98 -10.82 -5.51
C ASN A 40 -3.95 -10.51 -7.01
N ILE A 41 -2.75 -10.23 -7.53
CA ILE A 41 -2.46 -10.14 -8.96
C ILE A 41 -1.45 -11.25 -9.29
N GLY A 42 -1.90 -12.21 -10.09
CA GLY A 42 -1.05 -13.23 -10.68
C GLY A 42 -0.46 -12.77 -12.02
N HIS A 43 0.51 -13.54 -12.53
CA HIS A 43 1.12 -13.33 -13.84
C HIS A 43 1.30 -14.68 -14.54
N ASP A 44 0.82 -14.79 -15.78
CA ASP A 44 1.08 -15.92 -16.66
C ASP A 44 1.63 -15.46 -18.03
N ARG A 45 1.78 -16.38 -18.98
CA ARG A 45 2.27 -16.06 -20.34
C ARG A 45 1.40 -15.04 -21.12
N HIS A 46 0.20 -14.75 -20.65
CA HIS A 46 -0.74 -13.79 -21.25
C HIS A 46 -0.82 -12.49 -20.43
N GLY A 47 0.11 -12.28 -19.50
CA GLY A 47 0.21 -11.08 -18.67
C GLY A 47 -0.48 -11.23 -17.32
N GLN A 48 -0.70 -10.09 -16.68
CA GLN A 48 -1.28 -10.00 -15.35
C GLN A 48 -2.79 -10.31 -15.31
N TYR A 49 -3.24 -10.89 -14.21
CA TYR A 49 -4.64 -11.15 -13.93
C TYR A 49 -4.93 -10.99 -12.44
N PHE A 50 -6.13 -10.52 -12.11
CA PHE A 50 -6.60 -10.47 -10.74
C PHE A 50 -7.04 -11.86 -10.28
N THR A 51 -6.80 -12.18 -9.01
CA THR A 51 -7.26 -13.43 -8.41
C THR A 51 -8.03 -13.18 -7.13
N VAL A 52 -9.05 -14.00 -6.91
CA VAL A 52 -9.58 -14.27 -5.58
C VAL A 52 -9.28 -15.72 -5.25
N SER A 53 -8.56 -15.95 -4.15
CA SER A 53 -8.21 -17.29 -3.70
C SER A 53 -8.73 -17.58 -2.29
N GLY A 54 -8.94 -18.86 -1.99
CA GLY A 54 -9.41 -19.31 -0.68
C GLY A 54 -9.83 -20.77 -0.70
N ASP A 55 -10.12 -21.32 0.48
CA ASP A 55 -10.78 -22.62 0.56
C ASP A 55 -12.26 -22.52 0.15
N GLU A 56 -12.86 -23.65 -0.22
CA GLU A 56 -14.23 -23.71 -0.75
C GLU A 56 -15.26 -23.12 0.21
N GLU A 57 -15.09 -23.32 1.53
CA GLU A 57 -16.00 -22.81 2.55
C GLU A 57 -15.84 -21.29 2.71
N SER A 58 -14.60 -20.79 2.75
CA SER A 58 -14.28 -19.36 2.80
C SER A 58 -14.85 -18.60 1.60
N LEU A 59 -14.70 -19.13 0.39
CA LEU A 59 -15.22 -18.52 -0.82
C LEU A 59 -16.74 -18.62 -0.92
N ALA A 60 -17.34 -19.71 -0.44
CA ALA A 60 -18.79 -19.88 -0.40
C ALA A 60 -19.46 -18.94 0.60
N THR A 61 -18.81 -18.63 1.73
CA THR A 61 -19.35 -17.76 2.78
C THR A 61 -19.10 -16.28 2.53
N ALA A 62 -18.04 -15.92 1.79
CA ALA A 62 -17.78 -14.55 1.39
C ALA A 62 -18.76 -14.06 0.31
N GLU A 63 -19.27 -12.84 0.45
CA GLU A 63 -20.09 -12.17 -0.57
C GLU A 63 -19.27 -11.03 -1.18
N PHE A 64 -19.03 -11.09 -2.49
CA PHE A 64 -18.30 -10.06 -3.22
C PHE A 64 -19.26 -9.21 -4.06
N LEU A 65 -19.24 -7.91 -3.83
CA LEU A 65 -20.11 -6.93 -4.49
C LEU A 65 -19.27 -5.89 -5.22
N LEU A 66 -19.61 -5.65 -6.50
CA LEU A 66 -19.11 -4.50 -7.23
C LEU A 66 -19.84 -3.24 -6.74
N LEU A 67 -19.15 -2.34 -6.06
CA LEU A 67 -19.72 -1.07 -5.59
C LEU A 67 -19.74 -0.01 -6.68
N ASN A 68 -18.64 0.10 -7.43
CA ASN A 68 -18.50 1.09 -8.49
C ASN A 68 -17.46 0.68 -9.53
N GLN A 69 -17.61 1.17 -10.75
CA GLN A 69 -16.69 0.94 -11.85
C GLN A 69 -16.51 2.22 -12.67
N LYS A 70 -15.29 2.43 -13.16
CA LYS A 70 -14.90 3.49 -14.10
C LYS A 70 -14.13 2.82 -15.24
N LYS A 71 -14.86 2.37 -16.27
CA LYS A 71 -14.31 1.60 -17.40
C LYS A 71 -13.19 2.34 -18.13
N HIS A 72 -13.43 3.62 -18.46
CA HIS A 72 -12.44 4.46 -19.15
C HIS A 72 -11.16 4.66 -18.34
N ASP A 73 -11.28 4.75 -17.02
CA ASP A 73 -10.12 4.87 -16.13
C ASP A 73 -9.50 3.51 -15.84
N ARG A 74 -10.14 2.39 -16.22
CA ARG A 74 -9.79 1.01 -15.89
C ARG A 74 -9.71 0.76 -14.38
N HIS A 75 -10.70 1.24 -13.63
CA HIS A 75 -10.78 1.06 -12.17
C HIS A 75 -12.14 0.49 -11.75
N LEU A 76 -12.14 -0.31 -10.69
CA LEU A 76 -13.34 -0.77 -10.01
C LEU A 76 -13.14 -0.83 -8.49
N LEU A 77 -14.24 -0.76 -7.75
CA LEU A 77 -14.28 -0.85 -6.30
C LEU A 77 -15.11 -2.07 -5.89
N LEU A 78 -14.49 -2.99 -5.17
CA LEU A 78 -15.12 -4.18 -4.61
C LEU A 78 -15.40 -4.01 -3.13
N LEU A 79 -16.49 -4.60 -2.67
CA LEU A 79 -16.79 -4.88 -1.28
C LEU A 79 -16.83 -6.40 -1.09
N ALA A 80 -15.98 -6.93 -0.22
CA ALA A 80 -16.06 -8.29 0.26
C ALA A 80 -16.69 -8.27 1.65
N LYS A 81 -17.78 -9.01 1.83
CA LYS A 81 -18.40 -9.24 3.13
C LYS A 81 -18.08 -10.65 3.59
N SER A 82 -17.63 -10.79 4.83
CA SER A 82 -17.40 -12.09 5.48
C SER A 82 -18.00 -12.10 6.89
N GLU A 83 -17.92 -13.24 7.58
CA GLU A 83 -18.42 -13.41 8.95
C GLU A 83 -19.91 -13.02 9.09
N GLY A 84 -20.74 -13.50 8.16
CA GLY A 84 -22.17 -13.16 8.13
C GLY A 84 -22.45 -11.67 7.88
N GLY A 85 -21.52 -10.94 7.25
CA GLY A 85 -21.67 -9.53 6.91
C GLY A 85 -21.16 -8.54 7.97
N LYS A 86 -20.61 -9.04 9.08
CA LYS A 86 -19.99 -8.21 10.13
C LYS A 86 -18.71 -7.55 9.63
N ARG A 87 -17.87 -8.31 8.93
CA ARG A 87 -16.64 -7.80 8.32
C ARG A 87 -16.91 -7.32 6.90
N LYS A 88 -16.47 -6.10 6.60
CA LYS A 88 -16.69 -5.40 5.33
C LYS A 88 -15.38 -4.82 4.83
N ASP A 89 -14.78 -5.52 3.90
CA ASP A 89 -13.49 -5.19 3.33
C ASP A 89 -13.66 -4.54 1.96
N ARG A 90 -12.94 -3.45 1.68
CA ARG A 90 -13.04 -2.72 0.41
C ARG A 90 -11.72 -2.72 -0.34
N PHE A 91 -11.80 -2.96 -1.64
CA PHE A 91 -10.63 -3.06 -2.50
C PHE A 91 -10.79 -2.20 -3.74
N LEU A 92 -9.89 -1.25 -3.91
CA LEU A 92 -9.74 -0.51 -5.17
C LEU A 92 -8.83 -1.35 -6.07
N CYS A 93 -9.38 -1.85 -7.16
CA CYS A 93 -8.64 -2.55 -8.19
C CYS A 93 -8.56 -1.66 -9.43
N GLY A 94 -7.40 -1.57 -10.06
CA GLY A 94 -7.29 -0.78 -11.28
C GLY A 94 -5.95 -0.88 -11.96
N HIS A 95 -5.82 -0.22 -13.10
CA HIS A 95 -4.58 -0.09 -13.84
C HIS A 95 -3.96 1.28 -13.54
N ASP A 96 -2.67 1.33 -13.21
CA ASP A 96 -1.92 2.57 -13.13
C ASP A 96 -0.62 2.47 -13.94
N GLU A 97 -0.47 3.39 -14.89
CA GLU A 97 0.61 3.41 -15.90
C GLU A 97 0.82 2.08 -16.63
N ARG A 98 1.63 1.19 -16.05
CA ARG A 98 2.10 -0.05 -16.68
C ARG A 98 1.52 -1.31 -16.06
N GLU A 99 1.03 -1.25 -14.82
CA GLU A 99 0.63 -2.45 -14.07
C GLU A 99 -0.79 -2.32 -13.48
N TRP A 100 -1.39 -3.48 -13.23
CA TRP A 100 -2.53 -3.59 -12.36
C TRP A 100 -2.13 -3.40 -10.89
N PHE A 101 -3.06 -2.93 -10.07
CA PHE A 101 -2.88 -2.81 -8.63
C PHE A 101 -4.17 -3.18 -7.88
N ILE A 102 -3.98 -3.60 -6.63
CA ILE A 102 -5.03 -3.75 -5.62
C ILE A 102 -4.62 -2.92 -4.41
N ALA A 103 -5.53 -2.11 -3.90
CA ALA A 103 -5.34 -1.38 -2.66
C ALA A 103 -6.51 -1.62 -1.71
N ALA A 104 -6.20 -2.02 -0.48
CA ALA A 104 -7.17 -2.09 0.61
C ALA A 104 -7.58 -0.66 1.00
N VAL A 105 -8.88 -0.37 0.90
CA VAL A 105 -9.42 0.99 1.08
C VAL A 105 -9.88 1.15 2.53
N PRO A 106 -9.40 2.16 3.27
CA PRO A 106 -9.90 2.44 4.61
C PRO A 106 -11.31 3.06 4.56
N GLY A 107 -12.10 2.81 5.60
CA GLY A 107 -13.42 3.42 5.77
C GLY A 107 -14.52 2.84 4.87
N SER A 108 -15.49 3.68 4.51
CA SER A 108 -16.78 3.27 3.95
C SER A 108 -17.02 3.66 2.49
N ALA A 109 -15.96 3.92 1.71
CA ALA A 109 -16.04 4.37 0.32
C ALA A 109 -17.02 3.52 -0.53
N SER A 110 -17.85 4.17 -1.33
CA SER A 110 -18.80 3.52 -2.24
C SER A 110 -18.54 3.83 -3.72
N THR A 111 -17.61 4.75 -4.01
CA THR A 111 -17.20 5.07 -5.38
C THR A 111 -15.69 4.98 -5.54
N VAL A 112 -15.21 4.76 -6.77
CA VAL A 112 -13.78 4.78 -7.11
C VAL A 112 -13.13 6.11 -6.68
N MET A 113 -13.84 7.23 -6.83
CA MET A 113 -13.34 8.55 -6.42
C MET A 113 -13.17 8.65 -4.90
N GLN A 114 -14.15 8.18 -4.13
CA GLN A 114 -14.05 8.14 -2.67
C GLN A 114 -12.94 7.20 -2.20
N ALA A 115 -12.75 6.06 -2.88
CA ALA A 115 -11.68 5.13 -2.56
C ALA A 115 -10.29 5.74 -2.81
N LYS A 116 -10.11 6.43 -3.95
CA LYS A 116 -8.88 7.20 -4.23
C LYS A 116 -8.61 8.28 -3.18
N GLU A 117 -9.66 8.98 -2.74
CA GLU A 117 -9.54 10.00 -1.69
C GLU A 117 -9.19 9.42 -0.31
N ALA A 118 -9.80 8.28 0.04
CA ALA A 118 -9.56 7.58 1.30
C ALA A 118 -8.13 7.04 1.41
N LEU A 119 -7.49 6.71 0.29
CA LEU A 119 -6.09 6.25 0.25
C LEU A 119 -5.06 7.38 0.40
N LYS A 120 -5.46 8.65 0.26
CA LYS A 120 -4.52 9.78 0.35
C LYS A 120 -4.21 10.11 1.81
N PRO A 121 -2.95 10.39 2.17
CA PRO A 121 -2.62 10.93 3.48
C PRO A 121 -3.35 12.23 3.80
N ALA A 122 -3.67 12.47 5.08
CA ALA A 122 -4.27 13.74 5.52
C ALA A 122 -3.51 14.98 5.01
N THR A 123 -2.17 14.95 5.01
CA THR A 123 -1.34 16.05 4.47
C THR A 123 -1.55 16.27 2.96
N VAL A 124 -1.78 15.20 2.19
CA VAL A 124 -2.12 15.32 0.76
C VAL A 124 -3.47 16.00 0.61
N ARG A 125 -4.50 15.54 1.33
CA ARG A 125 -5.85 16.15 1.28
C ARG A 125 -5.83 17.64 1.66
N GLN A 126 -5.07 18.00 2.70
CA GLN A 126 -4.84 19.39 3.09
C GLN A 126 -4.14 20.20 1.99
N ALA A 127 -3.12 19.64 1.33
CA ALA A 127 -2.47 20.30 0.21
C ALA A 127 -3.44 20.54 -0.96
N GLN A 128 -4.33 19.58 -1.26
CA GLN A 128 -5.37 19.75 -2.29
C GLN A 128 -6.36 20.87 -1.95
N ALA A 129 -6.83 20.91 -0.70
CA ALA A 129 -7.74 21.95 -0.21
C ALA A 129 -7.10 23.34 -0.31
N ARG A 130 -5.84 23.50 0.11
CA ARG A 130 -5.10 24.77 0.01
C ARG A 130 -4.91 25.25 -1.43
N LYS A 131 -4.80 24.33 -2.38
CA LYS A 131 -4.70 24.64 -3.81
C LYS A 131 -6.07 24.80 -4.51
N GLY A 132 -7.18 24.66 -3.77
CA GLY A 132 -8.52 24.83 -4.31
C GLY A 132 -8.89 23.81 -5.39
N LEU A 133 -8.33 22.59 -5.33
CA LEU A 133 -8.58 21.58 -6.36
C LEU A 133 -10.02 21.07 -6.29
N ASN A 134 -10.71 21.09 -7.43
CA ASN A 134 -11.99 20.40 -7.54
C ASN A 134 -11.81 18.88 -7.58
N ALA A 135 -12.90 18.12 -7.41
CA ALA A 135 -12.84 16.65 -7.35
C ALA A 135 -12.17 16.01 -8.58
N ARG A 136 -12.33 16.57 -9.78
CA ARG A 136 -11.70 16.05 -11.00
C ARG A 136 -10.19 16.23 -10.95
N GLN A 137 -9.72 17.45 -10.65
CA GLN A 137 -8.30 17.76 -10.51
C GLN A 137 -7.67 17.00 -9.33
N ALA A 138 -8.42 16.82 -8.25
CA ALA A 138 -7.95 16.14 -7.07
C ALA A 138 -7.73 14.64 -7.31
N ASN A 139 -8.45 14.03 -8.25
CA ASN A 139 -8.36 12.62 -8.58
C ASN A 139 -7.36 12.31 -9.70
N THR A 140 -6.70 13.32 -10.27
CA THR A 140 -5.58 13.08 -11.16
C THR A 140 -4.38 12.58 -10.37
N ARG A 141 -3.55 11.79 -11.04
CA ARG A 141 -2.33 11.22 -10.49
C ARG A 141 -1.25 12.27 -10.21
N HIS A 142 -1.20 13.29 -11.06
CA HIS A 142 -0.30 14.44 -10.94
C HIS A 142 -1.14 15.71 -10.99
N ASN A 143 -0.90 16.61 -10.05
CA ASN A 143 -1.50 17.94 -9.99
C ASN A 143 -0.57 18.88 -9.23
N VAL A 144 -1.02 20.12 -9.03
CA VAL A 144 -0.25 21.16 -8.33
C VAL A 144 -0.10 20.91 -6.83
N ALA A 145 -0.87 19.98 -6.24
CA ALA A 145 -0.77 19.61 -4.83
C ALA A 145 0.15 18.40 -4.59
N PHE A 146 0.28 17.50 -5.57
CA PHE A 146 1.18 16.36 -5.47
C PHE A 146 1.53 15.72 -6.82
N ARG A 147 2.63 14.98 -6.84
CA ARG A 147 2.89 13.90 -7.80
C ARG A 147 2.72 12.55 -7.09
N ARG A 148 2.16 11.54 -7.75
CA ARG A 148 2.03 10.17 -7.23
C ARG A 148 2.73 9.18 -8.16
N GLN A 149 3.42 8.21 -7.57
CA GLN A 149 3.98 7.03 -8.24
C GLN A 149 3.77 5.82 -7.33
N GLY A 150 3.03 4.81 -7.79
CA GLY A 150 2.63 3.67 -6.95
C GLY A 150 1.94 4.11 -5.66
N GLU A 151 2.41 3.60 -4.52
CA GLU A 151 1.92 3.95 -3.19
C GLU A 151 2.44 5.30 -2.64
N TRP A 152 3.32 5.97 -3.37
CA TRP A 152 4.02 7.17 -2.91
C TRP A 152 3.40 8.46 -3.44
N PHE A 153 3.22 9.42 -2.54
CA PHE A 153 2.87 10.80 -2.83
C PHE A 153 4.05 11.72 -2.54
N PHE A 154 4.31 12.63 -3.46
CA PHE A 154 5.34 13.65 -3.40
C PHE A 154 4.64 15.02 -3.38
N VAL A 155 4.62 15.63 -2.21
CA VAL A 155 3.91 16.90 -1.96
C VAL A 155 4.90 18.05 -1.99
N PRO A 156 4.79 19.01 -2.93
CA PRO A 156 5.63 20.20 -2.94
C PRO A 156 5.53 20.97 -1.63
N LEU A 157 6.64 21.54 -1.19
CA LEU A 157 6.67 22.38 0.00
C LEU A 157 6.21 23.80 -0.33
N ASP A 158 5.48 24.43 0.59
CA ASP A 158 5.02 25.82 0.42
C ASP A 158 6.20 26.82 0.47
N LYS A 159 7.30 26.43 1.12
CA LYS A 159 8.55 27.20 1.20
C LYS A 159 9.71 26.30 0.74
N PRO A 160 10.69 26.83 -0.01
CA PRO A 160 11.87 26.07 -0.39
C PRO A 160 12.61 25.53 0.84
N LEU A 161 12.97 24.25 0.80
CA LEU A 161 13.78 23.62 1.84
C LEU A 161 15.26 23.75 1.47
N ALA A 162 16.01 24.48 2.30
CA ALA A 162 17.47 24.49 2.24
C ALA A 162 18.00 23.26 2.99
N VAL A 163 18.67 22.36 2.27
CA VAL A 163 19.30 21.17 2.83
C VAL A 163 20.81 21.31 2.69
N ASP A 164 21.56 21.09 3.76
CA ASP A 164 23.02 20.97 3.69
C ASP A 164 23.37 19.86 2.69
N PRO A 165 24.15 20.14 1.63
CA PRO A 165 24.55 19.14 0.64
C PRO A 165 25.14 17.85 1.23
N LYS A 166 25.75 17.91 2.41
CA LYS A 166 26.32 16.74 3.11
C LYS A 166 25.26 15.78 3.67
N LEU A 167 24.03 16.27 3.86
CA LEU A 167 22.89 15.47 4.35
C LEU A 167 22.06 14.88 3.20
N ILE A 168 22.41 15.19 1.96
CA ILE A 168 21.71 14.67 0.77
C ILE A 168 22.24 13.28 0.45
N LEU A 169 21.38 12.29 0.65
CA LEU A 169 21.62 10.93 0.23
C LEU A 169 21.27 10.79 -1.25
N ARG A 170 22.05 10.04 -2.02
CA ARG A 170 21.89 9.93 -3.47
C ARG A 170 21.58 8.51 -3.89
N HIS A 171 20.66 8.35 -4.84
CA HIS A 171 20.23 7.05 -5.36
C HIS A 171 19.75 6.12 -4.24
N GLU A 172 18.92 6.66 -3.36
CA GLU A 172 18.41 5.95 -2.20
C GLU A 172 17.10 5.22 -2.53
N PRO A 173 16.94 3.97 -2.08
CA PRO A 173 15.65 3.31 -2.15
C PRO A 173 14.66 3.88 -1.12
N ILE A 174 13.40 4.01 -1.54
CA ILE A 174 12.24 4.06 -0.65
C ILE A 174 11.37 2.82 -0.93
N SER A 175 11.00 2.10 0.13
CA SER A 175 10.28 0.82 0.04
C SER A 175 9.18 0.74 1.08
N ARG A 176 8.10 0.02 0.77
CA ARG A 176 7.20 -0.48 1.81
C ARG A 176 7.93 -1.56 2.62
N SER A 177 7.61 -1.68 3.90
CA SER A 177 8.04 -2.84 4.67
C SER A 177 7.37 -4.10 4.10
N GLY A 178 8.17 -5.12 3.72
CA GLY A 178 7.66 -6.44 3.31
C GLY A 178 7.91 -6.88 1.86
N GLY A 179 9.05 -6.53 1.25
CA GLY A 179 9.53 -7.23 0.04
C GLY A 179 9.23 -6.59 -1.32
N GLY A 180 8.43 -5.51 -1.39
CA GLY A 180 8.17 -4.83 -2.67
C GLY A 180 9.41 -4.17 -3.29
N LYS A 181 9.45 -4.10 -4.63
CA LYS A 181 10.51 -3.42 -5.39
C LYS A 181 10.64 -1.94 -4.93
N PRO A 182 11.86 -1.48 -4.60
CA PRO A 182 12.08 -0.12 -4.14
C PRO A 182 11.88 0.89 -5.26
N HIS A 183 11.36 2.07 -4.93
CA HIS A 183 11.50 3.25 -5.77
C HIS A 183 12.89 3.85 -5.52
N LEU A 184 13.66 4.06 -6.58
CA LEU A 184 14.99 4.66 -6.50
C LEU A 184 14.86 6.18 -6.65
N VAL A 185 15.27 6.91 -5.62
CA VAL A 185 15.21 8.38 -5.57
C VAL A 185 16.59 8.96 -5.77
N GLU A 186 16.72 9.89 -6.71
CA GLU A 186 18.00 10.53 -7.04
C GLU A 186 18.59 11.31 -5.86
N GLN A 187 17.79 12.12 -5.18
CA GLN A 187 18.20 12.88 -4.00
C GLN A 187 17.16 12.74 -2.89
N LEU A 188 17.61 12.26 -1.74
CA LEU A 188 16.76 12.01 -0.59
C LEU A 188 17.34 12.67 0.65
N TYR A 189 16.48 13.31 1.43
CA TYR A 189 16.82 13.90 2.71
C TYR A 189 15.88 13.34 3.78
N ARG A 190 16.48 12.83 4.86
CA ARG A 190 15.75 12.28 6.02
C ARG A 190 16.05 13.17 7.22
N THR A 191 15.02 13.60 7.93
CA THR A 191 15.17 14.47 9.09
C THR A 191 14.14 14.17 10.17
N GLY A 192 14.54 14.36 11.43
CA GLY A 192 13.74 13.99 12.59
C GLY A 192 13.57 12.48 12.74
N GLY A 193 12.41 12.09 13.27
CA GLY A 193 12.13 10.71 13.69
C GLY A 193 12.73 10.36 15.04
N GLU A 194 12.21 9.31 15.65
CA GLU A 194 12.69 8.79 16.93
C GLU A 194 13.71 7.68 16.67
N VAL A 195 14.86 7.74 17.34
CA VAL A 195 15.85 6.66 17.30
C VAL A 195 15.23 5.40 17.89
N VAL A 196 15.31 4.28 17.17
CA VAL A 196 14.85 2.97 17.63
C VAL A 196 15.90 1.89 17.40
N TYR A 197 15.93 0.90 18.28
CA TYR A 197 16.78 -0.29 18.21
C TYR A 197 15.96 -1.48 17.70
N VAL A 198 16.28 -1.97 16.50
CA VAL A 198 15.56 -3.06 15.82
C VAL A 198 16.35 -4.36 15.90
N HIS A 199 15.65 -5.44 16.20
CA HIS A 199 16.16 -6.82 16.17
C HIS A 199 15.05 -7.74 15.67
N GLN A 200 15.35 -8.98 15.26
CA GLN A 200 14.33 -9.93 14.75
C GLN A 200 13.18 -10.16 15.74
N ASN A 201 13.47 -10.12 17.06
CA ASN A 201 12.47 -10.25 18.13
C ASN A 201 11.70 -8.94 18.40
N TYR A 202 12.16 -7.81 17.86
CA TYR A 202 11.56 -6.48 18.02
C TYR A 202 11.50 -5.75 16.66
N PRO A 203 10.71 -6.27 15.70
CA PRO A 203 10.72 -5.78 14.32
C PRO A 203 10.18 -4.34 14.17
N ARG A 204 9.39 -3.86 15.15
CA ARG A 204 8.89 -2.47 15.19
C ARG A 204 9.88 -1.47 15.82
N GLY A 205 11.00 -1.96 16.34
CA GLY A 205 12.01 -1.17 17.04
C GLY A 205 11.61 -0.78 18.46
N LEU A 206 12.61 -0.74 19.34
CA LEU A 206 12.49 -0.27 20.73
C LEU A 206 12.99 1.16 20.83
N THR A 207 12.31 2.02 21.58
CA THR A 207 12.89 3.33 21.95
C THR A 207 14.14 3.11 22.81
N PRO A 208 15.03 4.12 22.98
CA PRO A 208 16.23 3.95 23.79
C PRO A 208 15.93 3.49 25.22
N LYS A 209 14.87 4.03 25.83
CA LYS A 209 14.40 3.62 27.15
C LYS A 209 13.94 2.15 27.18
N GLN A 210 13.15 1.72 26.20
CA GLN A 210 12.69 0.33 26.12
C GLN A 210 13.84 -0.64 25.85
N TYR A 211 14.81 -0.23 25.04
CA TYR A 211 16.03 -1.00 24.79
C TYR A 211 16.81 -1.22 26.09
N GLU A 212 17.03 -0.17 26.87
CA GLU A 212 17.68 -0.26 28.19
C GLU A 212 16.94 -1.21 29.14
N GLU A 213 15.61 -1.12 29.21
CA GLU A 213 14.79 -2.03 30.03
C GLU A 213 14.96 -3.51 29.61
N VAL A 214 15.08 -3.78 28.31
CA VAL A 214 15.36 -5.13 27.80
C VAL A 214 16.77 -5.57 28.19
N LEU A 215 17.77 -4.69 28.09
CA LEU A 215 19.14 -5.01 28.49
C LEU A 215 19.26 -5.28 30.00
N LEU A 216 18.48 -4.58 30.82
CA LEU A 216 18.43 -4.79 32.27
C LEU A 216 17.79 -6.14 32.62
N ARG A 217 16.65 -6.47 32.00
CA ARG A 217 15.95 -7.75 32.22
C ARG A 217 16.70 -8.94 31.64
N ARG A 218 17.43 -8.74 30.54
CA ARG A 218 18.16 -9.78 29.83
C ARG A 218 19.52 -9.26 29.38
N PRO A 219 20.55 -9.33 30.25
CA PRO A 219 21.90 -8.85 29.91
C PRO A 219 22.50 -9.50 28.66
N THR A 220 22.12 -10.74 28.34
CA THR A 220 22.55 -11.44 27.10
C THR A 220 22.04 -10.76 25.82
N ALA A 221 20.99 -9.95 25.90
CA ALA A 221 20.47 -9.20 24.76
C ALA A 221 21.46 -8.16 24.22
N LYS A 222 22.47 -7.72 25.00
CA LYS A 222 23.53 -6.82 24.51
C LYS A 222 24.29 -7.38 23.31
N ARG A 223 24.37 -8.71 23.19
CA ARG A 223 25.12 -9.40 22.11
C ARG A 223 24.28 -9.68 20.87
N TRP A 224 23.00 -9.30 20.87
CA TRP A 224 22.14 -9.50 19.72
C TRP A 224 22.49 -8.52 18.60
N SER A 225 22.15 -8.87 17.36
CA SER A 225 22.41 -8.05 16.17
C SER A 225 21.42 -6.88 16.05
N TRP A 226 21.51 -5.94 17.00
CA TRP A 226 20.70 -4.72 16.98
C TRP A 226 21.10 -3.80 15.84
N ARG A 227 20.10 -3.18 15.21
CA ARG A 227 20.29 -2.10 14.23
C ARG A 227 19.64 -0.84 14.77
N GLN A 228 20.39 0.25 14.82
CA GLN A 228 19.83 1.56 15.11
C GLN A 228 19.16 2.11 13.84
N MET A 229 17.90 2.51 13.95
CA MET A 229 17.10 3.08 12.87
C MET A 229 16.36 4.33 13.36
N HIS A 230 15.80 5.12 12.45
CA HIS A 230 14.88 6.20 12.80
C HIS A 230 13.45 5.80 12.42
N ARG A 231 12.54 5.84 13.40
CA ARG A 231 11.10 5.64 13.21
C ARG A 231 10.42 6.97 12.95
N ASN A 232 9.48 7.00 11.99
CA ASN A 232 8.74 8.19 11.57
C ASN A 232 9.59 9.41 11.17
N PRO A 233 10.72 9.26 10.42
CA PRO A 233 11.45 10.42 9.93
C PRO A 233 10.60 11.19 8.90
N GLY A 234 10.75 12.51 8.85
CA GLY A 234 10.37 13.29 7.69
C GLY A 234 11.26 12.89 6.51
N VAL A 235 10.66 12.48 5.41
CA VAL A 235 11.38 12.09 4.19
C VAL A 235 11.07 13.10 3.10
N TYR A 236 12.10 13.60 2.45
CA TYR A 236 12.02 14.57 1.36
C TYR A 236 12.79 14.05 0.16
N ALA A 237 12.25 14.26 -1.04
CA ALA A 237 12.83 13.81 -2.30
C ALA A 237 12.95 14.96 -3.30
N ARG A 238 13.99 14.92 -4.13
CA ARG A 238 14.20 15.81 -5.28
C ARG A 238 14.88 15.02 -6.41
N GLY A 239 14.73 15.50 -7.64
CA GLY A 239 15.29 14.86 -8.84
C GLY A 239 14.39 13.74 -9.36
N SER A 240 14.99 12.77 -10.05
CA SER A 240 14.25 11.65 -10.62
C SER A 240 13.81 10.62 -9.57
N VAL A 241 12.61 10.07 -9.75
CA VAL A 241 12.11 8.90 -9.00
C VAL A 241 11.76 7.80 -9.98
N ARG A 242 12.47 6.68 -9.87
CA ARG A 242 12.41 5.56 -10.82
C ARG A 242 11.87 4.32 -10.15
N HIS A 243 11.02 3.61 -10.86
CA HIS A 243 10.54 2.29 -10.47
C HIS A 243 10.31 1.46 -11.74
N PRO A 244 10.65 0.16 -11.77
CA PRO A 244 10.51 -0.68 -12.97
C PRO A 244 9.08 -0.69 -13.53
N ASP A 245 8.12 -0.64 -12.61
CA ASP A 245 6.70 -0.81 -12.91
C ASP A 245 5.98 0.53 -13.16
N HIS A 246 6.69 1.66 -13.08
CA HIS A 246 6.10 3.00 -13.18
C HIS A 246 6.91 3.93 -14.11
N GLU A 247 6.25 4.93 -14.69
CA GLU A 247 6.92 5.98 -15.45
C GLU A 247 7.75 6.84 -14.51
N THR A 248 8.99 7.13 -14.89
CA THR A 248 9.87 7.99 -14.09
C THR A 248 9.28 9.39 -13.95
N ILE A 249 9.18 9.88 -12.72
CA ILE A 249 8.78 11.27 -12.46
C ILE A 249 10.01 12.10 -12.10
N VAL A 250 9.94 13.41 -12.37
CA VAL A 250 10.98 14.38 -11.99
C VAL A 250 10.40 15.38 -11.01
N LEU A 251 11.08 15.57 -9.88
CA LEU A 251 10.76 16.52 -8.84
C LEU A 251 11.76 17.69 -8.91
N HIS A 252 11.32 18.84 -9.41
CA HIS A 252 12.19 20.00 -9.58
C HIS A 252 12.67 20.60 -8.24
N ASP A 253 11.81 20.57 -7.23
CA ASP A 253 12.09 21.03 -5.88
C ASP A 253 11.92 19.90 -4.86
N TRP A 254 12.39 20.13 -3.63
CA TRP A 254 12.16 19.23 -2.51
C TRP A 254 10.66 19.03 -2.27
N CYS A 255 10.23 17.78 -2.34
CA CYS A 255 8.87 17.37 -2.04
C CYS A 255 8.87 16.47 -0.80
N ARG A 256 7.88 16.65 0.08
CA ARG A 256 7.64 15.72 1.18
C ARG A 256 7.12 14.39 0.62
N VAL A 257 7.76 13.30 1.03
CA VAL A 257 7.39 11.93 0.63
C VAL A 257 6.43 11.35 1.66
N LEU A 258 5.30 10.84 1.20
CA LEU A 258 4.27 10.22 2.02
C LEU A 258 3.79 8.92 1.36
N MET A 259 3.61 7.86 2.15
CA MET A 259 2.99 6.61 1.69
C MET A 259 1.48 6.70 1.81
N ASN A 260 0.72 5.97 0.98
CA ASN A 260 -0.74 5.90 1.05
C ASN A 260 -1.26 5.36 2.42
N GLU A 261 -2.55 5.55 2.66
CA GLU A 261 -3.24 5.15 3.89
C GLU A 261 -3.77 3.68 3.86
N GLU A 262 -3.29 2.84 2.94
CA GLU A 262 -3.72 1.42 2.83
C GLU A 262 -3.50 0.65 4.15
N HIS A 263 -2.44 0.99 4.88
CA HIS A 263 -2.12 0.39 6.17
C HIS A 263 -3.17 0.65 7.27
N LEU A 264 -4.07 1.63 7.08
CA LEU A 264 -5.20 1.87 7.98
C LEU A 264 -6.40 0.96 7.68
N SER A 265 -6.37 0.20 6.58
CA SER A 265 -7.44 -0.73 6.23
C SER A 265 -7.33 -2.04 7.02
N PRO A 266 -8.39 -2.48 7.72
CA PRO A 266 -8.45 -3.81 8.35
C PRO A 266 -8.24 -4.95 7.35
N SER A 267 -8.54 -4.70 6.08
CA SER A 267 -8.52 -5.67 4.98
C SER A 267 -7.13 -5.94 4.41
N ARG A 268 -6.09 -5.23 4.88
CA ARG A 268 -4.71 -5.41 4.38
C ARG A 268 -4.22 -6.85 4.53
N SER A 269 -4.65 -7.57 5.57
CA SER A 269 -4.29 -8.99 5.77
C SER A 269 -4.77 -9.91 4.65
N ASN A 270 -5.78 -9.48 3.90
CA ASN A 270 -6.40 -10.28 2.83
C ASN A 270 -5.75 -9.99 1.47
N LEU A 271 -4.78 -9.07 1.42
CA LEU A 271 -3.91 -8.91 0.25
C LEU A 271 -2.77 -9.92 0.37
N ALA A 272 -2.67 -10.85 -0.56
CA ALA A 272 -1.46 -11.64 -0.70
C ALA A 272 -0.43 -10.79 -1.43
N PHE A 273 0.76 -10.63 -0.86
CA PHE A 273 1.92 -10.14 -1.58
C PHE A 273 2.69 -11.37 -2.03
N LEU A 274 2.61 -11.69 -3.31
CA LEU A 274 3.55 -12.62 -3.94
C LEU A 274 4.58 -11.75 -4.67
N ASP A 275 5.84 -11.85 -4.25
CA ASP A 275 7.01 -11.42 -5.02
C ASP A 275 7.62 -12.67 -5.67
#